data_AF-A0A2T0MRW0-F1
#
_entry.id   AF-A0A2T0MRW0-F1
#
_cell.length_a   1.000
_cell.length_b   1.000
_cell.length_c   1.000
_cell.angle_alpha   90.00
_cell.angle_beta   90.00
_cell.angle_gamma   90.00
#
_symmetry.space_group_name_H-M   'P 1'
#
loop_
_entity.id
_entity.type
_entity.pdbx_description
1 polymer ?
#
loop_
_entity_poly.entity_id
_entity_poly.type
_entity_poly.pdbx_seq_one_letter_code
_entity_poly.pdbx_strand_id
1 'polypeptide(L)'
;MKLFKSAALTAVLVLITSVLMAPTQAQAHGVSMFPGARTFLCWQDGLRDNGQILPYNPACAAAVNQSGTTPLYNWFAVLRSDGAGRTSGFIPDGQLCSGGTGGPYDFSAYNAVRSDWPLTHLTSGASITMRHSNWAEHPGAFNYYITKNGWNPNGPLKWSDLEPFGSVTNPPKSGGAGGLNYYYWNAQLPSGKSGRHIIYTHWIRSDSSENFYSCSDVVFDGGNGEVTGVGPGGSTPDPDPDPDPDPTDPPPTGGCTATWKATDTGWAGHFQGEVTVKNTGTSALNGWTVKWTYSGGQGFEGQPWNGVLSAQAPNVAVKNATHNAQLAPNASTTFGFNATGSVPSPAPSLTCTSP
;
A
#
# COMPACT_ATOMS: atom_id res chain seq x y z
N MET A 1 50.45 -8.08 -71.26
CA MET A 1 49.44 -7.04 -70.91
C MET A 1 48.57 -7.58 -69.77
N LYS A 2 48.58 -6.91 -68.61
CA LYS A 2 47.53 -6.78 -67.55
C LYS A 2 46.84 -8.08 -67.06
N LEU A 3 47.17 -8.60 -65.87
CA LEU A 3 46.61 -8.28 -64.52
C LEU A 3 45.21 -8.84 -64.24
N PHE A 4 45.06 -9.37 -63.00
CA PHE A 4 43.87 -9.61 -62.14
C PHE A 4 43.76 -11.09 -61.70
N LYS A 5 44.42 -11.49 -60.61
CA LYS A 5 44.02 -11.42 -59.17
C LYS A 5 42.88 -12.38 -58.77
N SER A 6 43.31 -13.47 -58.14
CA SER A 6 42.77 -14.24 -57.00
C SER A 6 41.28 -14.18 -56.64
N ALA A 7 40.67 -15.36 -56.48
CA ALA A 7 39.62 -15.60 -55.50
C ALA A 7 39.82 -16.98 -54.86
N ALA A 8 40.31 -16.97 -53.62
CA ALA A 8 40.31 -18.13 -52.73
C ALA A 8 38.91 -18.27 -52.13
N LEU A 9 38.27 -19.43 -52.28
CA LEU A 9 37.04 -19.76 -51.56
C LEU A 9 37.42 -20.18 -50.14
N THR A 10 37.17 -19.31 -49.18
CA THR A 10 37.24 -19.63 -47.75
C THR A 10 35.87 -20.11 -47.29
N ALA A 11 35.78 -21.36 -46.83
CA ALA A 11 34.58 -21.90 -46.20
C ALA A 11 34.36 -21.21 -44.84
N VAL A 12 33.24 -20.50 -44.69
CA VAL A 12 32.80 -19.94 -43.40
C VAL A 12 31.90 -20.97 -42.72
N LEU A 13 32.41 -21.55 -41.63
CA LEU A 13 31.67 -22.40 -40.72
C LEU A 13 30.73 -21.51 -39.89
N VAL A 14 29.42 -21.54 -40.16
CA VAL A 14 28.43 -20.87 -39.33
C VAL A 14 28.16 -21.73 -38.10
N LEU A 15 28.82 -21.41 -36.98
CA LEU A 15 28.48 -21.92 -35.66
C LEU A 15 27.19 -21.22 -35.20
N ILE A 16 26.06 -21.90 -35.33
CA ILE A 16 24.80 -21.51 -34.69
C ILE A 16 24.95 -21.85 -33.20
N THR A 17 25.34 -20.88 -32.38
CA THR A 17 25.16 -20.95 -30.93
C THR A 17 23.68 -20.77 -30.62
N SER A 18 22.96 -21.89 -30.52
CA SER A 18 21.64 -21.92 -29.88
C SER A 18 21.82 -21.58 -28.41
N VAL A 19 21.61 -20.30 -28.07
CA VAL A 19 21.39 -19.88 -26.68
C VAL A 19 20.11 -20.56 -26.24
N LEU A 20 20.23 -21.62 -25.44
CA LEU A 20 19.14 -22.15 -24.63
C LEU A 20 18.71 -21.03 -23.68
N MET A 21 17.73 -20.23 -24.11
CA MET A 21 16.94 -19.44 -23.17
C MET A 21 16.16 -20.46 -22.34
N ALA A 22 16.72 -20.86 -21.20
CA ALA A 22 15.92 -21.48 -20.17
C ALA A 22 14.74 -20.53 -19.89
N PRO A 23 13.48 -20.99 -19.93
CA PRO A 23 12.38 -20.13 -19.58
C PRO A 23 12.64 -19.62 -18.16
N THR A 24 12.83 -18.30 -18.01
CA THR A 24 12.78 -17.69 -16.69
C THR A 24 11.41 -18.04 -16.13
N GLN A 25 11.35 -18.71 -14.98
CA GLN A 25 10.09 -18.95 -14.31
C GLN A 25 9.36 -17.61 -14.24
N ALA A 26 8.19 -17.53 -14.88
CA ALA A 26 7.31 -16.39 -14.71
C ALA A 26 6.83 -16.43 -13.26
N GLN A 27 7.58 -15.74 -12.40
CA GLN A 27 7.27 -15.56 -11.00
C GLN A 27 6.01 -14.70 -10.93
N ALA A 28 4.95 -15.26 -10.36
CA ALA A 28 3.85 -14.46 -9.91
C ALA A 28 4.31 -13.61 -8.71
N HIS A 29 3.63 -12.51 -8.43
CA HIS A 29 4.07 -11.56 -7.41
C HIS A 29 2.87 -10.74 -6.92
N GLY A 30 2.61 -10.82 -5.62
CA GLY A 30 1.55 -10.08 -4.97
C GLY A 30 1.46 -10.37 -3.47
N VAL A 31 1.22 -9.32 -2.69
CA VAL A 31 0.76 -9.40 -1.30
C VAL A 31 -0.34 -8.37 -1.09
N SER A 32 -1.05 -8.42 0.05
CA SER A 32 -2.12 -7.49 0.33
C SER A 32 -1.60 -6.05 0.46
N MET A 33 -2.25 -5.12 -0.24
CA MET A 33 -2.00 -3.68 -0.15
C MET A 33 -3.04 -2.98 0.71
N PHE A 34 -4.25 -3.57 0.84
CA PHE A 34 -5.26 -3.14 1.81
C PHE A 34 -6.14 -4.31 2.25
N PRO A 35 -6.28 -4.56 3.56
CA PRO A 35 -5.38 -4.10 4.63
C PRO A 35 -3.92 -4.49 4.32
N GLY A 36 -2.98 -3.57 4.53
CA GLY A 36 -1.61 -3.71 4.04
C GLY A 36 -0.83 -4.84 4.73
N ALA A 37 -0.10 -5.63 3.95
CA ALA A 37 0.75 -6.69 4.46
C ALA A 37 1.98 -6.13 5.19
N ARG A 38 2.58 -6.88 6.12
CA ARG A 38 3.82 -6.49 6.81
C ARG A 38 4.91 -6.06 5.84
N THR A 39 5.19 -6.86 4.80
CA THR A 39 6.22 -6.54 3.81
C THR A 39 5.91 -5.27 3.02
N PHE A 40 4.64 -5.07 2.63
CA PHE A 40 4.20 -3.89 1.89
C PHE A 40 4.29 -2.63 2.75
N LEU A 41 3.74 -2.64 3.97
CA LEU A 41 3.76 -1.49 4.87
C LEU A 41 5.18 -1.15 5.33
N CYS A 42 6.03 -2.16 5.59
CA CYS A 42 7.44 -1.90 5.90
C CYS A 42 8.24 -1.36 4.71
N TRP A 43 7.88 -1.75 3.48
CA TRP A 43 8.44 -1.13 2.28
C TRP A 43 8.01 0.33 2.17
N GLN A 44 6.72 0.64 2.38
CA GLN A 44 6.23 2.03 2.38
C GLN A 44 6.87 2.89 3.48
N ASP A 45 7.06 2.31 4.67
CA ASP A 45 7.71 2.97 5.80
C ASP A 45 9.21 3.26 5.56
N GLY A 46 9.89 2.28 4.94
CA GLY A 46 11.33 2.32 4.75
C GLY A 46 11.80 3.00 3.48
N LEU A 47 11.02 3.02 2.40
CA LEU A 47 11.47 3.54 1.11
C LEU A 47 11.76 5.04 1.22
N ARG A 48 12.89 5.44 0.64
CA ARG A 48 13.33 6.83 0.49
C ARG A 48 13.40 7.21 -0.98
N ASP A 49 13.41 8.51 -1.26
CA ASP A 49 13.47 9.06 -2.62
C ASP A 49 14.73 8.59 -3.38
N ASN A 50 15.82 8.30 -2.67
CA ASN A 50 17.06 7.76 -3.25
C ASN A 50 17.03 6.23 -3.45
N GLY A 51 15.87 5.59 -3.23
CA GLY A 51 15.68 4.15 -3.33
C GLY A 51 16.15 3.33 -2.13
N GLN A 52 16.74 3.94 -1.10
CA GLN A 52 17.17 3.20 0.09
C GLN A 52 15.98 2.74 0.93
N ILE A 53 16.15 1.62 1.62
CA ILE A 53 15.23 1.09 2.60
C ILE A 53 15.78 1.37 4.00
N LEU A 54 15.16 2.31 4.69
CA LEU A 54 15.50 2.76 6.05
C LEU A 54 14.22 2.86 6.89
N PRO A 55 13.66 1.79 7.44
CA PRO A 55 12.39 1.87 8.17
C PRO A 55 12.43 2.81 9.38
N TYR A 56 11.35 3.56 9.60
CA TYR A 56 11.11 4.30 10.85
C TYR A 56 10.49 3.38 11.92
N ASN A 57 9.61 2.47 11.51
CA ASN A 57 8.91 1.55 12.39
C ASN A 57 9.91 0.56 13.05
N PRO A 58 9.87 0.36 14.38
CA PRO A 58 10.83 -0.51 15.05
C PRO A 58 10.73 -2.00 14.67
N ALA A 59 9.53 -2.50 14.36
CA ALA A 59 9.35 -3.88 13.88
C ALA A 59 9.93 -4.05 12.46
N CYS A 60 9.66 -3.09 11.57
CA CYS A 60 10.23 -3.08 10.22
C CYS A 60 11.75 -2.93 10.24
N ALA A 61 12.29 -2.06 11.10
CA ALA A 61 13.73 -1.88 11.27
C ALA A 61 14.39 -3.16 11.81
N ALA A 62 13.77 -3.83 12.78
CA ALA A 62 14.23 -5.13 13.26
C ALA A 62 14.19 -6.20 12.17
N ALA A 63 13.15 -6.20 11.32
CA ALA A 63 13.05 -7.12 10.19
C ALA A 63 14.17 -6.92 9.17
N VAL A 64 14.48 -5.67 8.84
CA VAL A 64 15.62 -5.32 7.97
C VAL A 64 16.96 -5.71 8.60
N ASN A 65 17.13 -5.52 9.91
CA ASN A 65 18.36 -5.91 10.61
C ASN A 65 18.57 -7.44 10.60
N GLN A 66 17.50 -8.23 10.62
CA GLN A 66 17.58 -9.69 10.62
C GLN A 66 17.71 -10.29 9.21
N SER A 67 16.84 -9.90 8.28
CA SER A 67 16.72 -10.53 6.95
C SER A 67 17.25 -9.66 5.80
N GLY A 68 17.84 -8.50 6.12
CA GLY A 68 18.32 -7.53 5.13
C GLY A 68 17.21 -6.74 4.44
N THR A 69 17.59 -5.94 3.44
CA THR A 69 16.65 -5.07 2.69
C THR A 69 16.04 -5.77 1.46
N THR A 70 16.64 -6.85 0.98
CA THR A 70 16.16 -7.64 -0.19
C THR A 70 14.68 -8.00 -0.11
N PRO A 71 14.14 -8.47 1.05
CA PRO A 71 12.71 -8.74 1.18
C PRO A 71 11.82 -7.53 0.89
N LEU A 72 12.26 -6.30 1.20
CA LEU A 72 11.47 -5.09 0.95
C LEU A 72 11.58 -4.59 -0.48
N TYR A 73 12.70 -4.81 -1.18
CA TYR A 73 12.73 -4.61 -2.63
C TYR A 73 11.86 -5.61 -3.41
N ASN A 74 11.57 -6.76 -2.78
CA ASN A 74 10.75 -7.83 -3.33
C ASN A 74 9.51 -8.07 -2.44
N TRP A 75 8.92 -7.00 -1.90
CA TRP A 75 7.85 -7.07 -0.89
C TRP A 75 6.63 -7.91 -1.32
N PHE A 76 6.45 -8.08 -2.63
CA PHE A 76 5.42 -8.84 -3.31
C PHE A 76 5.75 -10.35 -3.50
N ALA A 77 6.94 -10.81 -3.10
CA ALA A 77 7.46 -12.14 -3.46
C ALA A 77 7.45 -13.17 -2.33
N VAL A 78 6.52 -13.04 -1.38
CA VAL A 78 6.33 -14.01 -0.30
C VAL A 78 5.64 -15.26 -0.85
N LEU A 79 6.42 -16.14 -1.47
CA LEU A 79 5.91 -17.19 -2.35
C LEU A 79 6.48 -18.57 -2.06
N ARG A 80 5.74 -19.59 -2.52
CA ARG A 80 6.21 -20.98 -2.64
C ARG A 80 5.81 -21.52 -4.01
N SER A 81 6.80 -21.77 -4.86
CA SER A 81 6.56 -22.34 -6.20
C SER A 81 6.01 -23.76 -6.16
N ASP A 82 6.17 -24.45 -5.02
CA ASP A 82 5.62 -25.77 -4.75
C ASP A 82 4.33 -25.72 -3.90
N GLY A 83 3.72 -24.56 -3.64
CA GLY A 83 2.58 -24.46 -2.71
C GLY A 83 1.42 -25.43 -3.02
N ALA A 84 0.96 -25.50 -4.26
CA ALA A 84 -0.16 -26.31 -4.75
C ALA A 84 -1.42 -26.23 -3.86
N GLY A 85 -1.68 -25.05 -3.27
CA GLY A 85 -2.81 -24.81 -2.36
C GLY A 85 -2.67 -25.43 -0.97
N ARG A 86 -1.53 -26.05 -0.64
CA ARG A 86 -1.26 -26.67 0.66
C ARG A 86 -1.12 -25.61 1.76
N THR A 87 -1.59 -25.94 2.97
CA THR A 87 -1.63 -25.03 4.12
C THR A 87 -1.00 -25.68 5.35
N SER A 88 -1.83 -26.16 6.29
CA SER A 88 -1.39 -26.85 7.50
C SER A 88 -0.61 -28.12 7.17
N GLY A 89 0.49 -28.35 7.89
CA GLY A 89 1.43 -29.44 7.63
C GLY A 89 2.43 -29.18 6.50
N PHE A 90 2.23 -28.13 5.69
CA PHE A 90 3.18 -27.70 4.66
C PHE A 90 3.91 -26.40 5.05
N ILE A 91 3.16 -25.36 5.43
CA ILE A 91 3.73 -24.18 6.08
C ILE A 91 3.71 -24.44 7.59
N PRO A 92 4.85 -24.52 8.28
CA PRO A 92 4.87 -24.74 9.72
C PRO A 92 4.20 -23.59 10.49
N ASP A 93 3.60 -23.91 11.62
CA ASP A 93 3.16 -22.91 12.59
C ASP A 93 4.32 -21.96 12.96
N GLY A 94 4.01 -20.68 13.10
CA GLY A 94 5.00 -19.62 13.30
C GLY A 94 5.74 -19.18 12.04
N GLN A 95 5.45 -19.75 10.86
CA GLN A 95 6.08 -19.37 9.59
C GLN A 95 5.09 -18.91 8.52
N LEU A 96 3.85 -18.62 8.91
CA LEU A 96 2.78 -18.26 7.97
C LEU A 96 3.10 -16.97 7.21
N CYS A 97 3.65 -15.96 7.90
CA CYS A 97 3.90 -14.64 7.33
C CYS A 97 5.13 -14.59 6.41
N SER A 98 6.00 -15.60 6.44
CA SER A 98 7.10 -15.76 5.50
C SER A 98 6.79 -16.73 4.36
N GLY A 99 5.63 -17.40 4.37
CA GLY A 99 5.34 -18.49 3.44
C GLY A 99 6.18 -19.76 3.70
N GLY A 100 6.63 -19.99 4.94
CA GLY A 100 7.50 -21.11 5.29
C GLY A 100 8.93 -20.98 4.75
N THR A 101 9.65 -22.10 4.66
CA THR A 101 11.00 -22.19 4.10
C THR A 101 10.97 -22.59 2.63
N GLY A 102 11.88 -22.08 1.79
CA GLY A 102 12.01 -22.51 0.39
C GLY A 102 11.43 -21.53 -0.63
N GLY A 103 11.02 -20.33 -0.19
CA GLY A 103 10.84 -19.19 -1.08
C GLY A 103 12.19 -18.62 -1.56
N PRO A 104 12.18 -17.74 -2.58
CA PRO A 104 13.39 -17.19 -3.20
C PRO A 104 14.14 -16.16 -2.34
N TYR A 105 13.48 -15.61 -1.32
CA TYR A 105 14.05 -14.61 -0.41
C TYR A 105 13.78 -14.99 1.05
N ASP A 106 14.62 -14.49 1.95
CA ASP A 106 14.44 -14.69 3.39
C ASP A 106 13.40 -13.71 3.96
N PHE A 107 12.16 -14.16 4.13
CA PHE A 107 11.12 -13.42 4.83
C PHE A 107 10.97 -13.83 6.31
N SER A 108 11.94 -14.58 6.88
CA SER A 108 11.79 -15.17 8.22
C SER A 108 11.54 -14.11 9.32
N ALA A 109 12.12 -12.92 9.20
CA ALA A 109 11.94 -11.85 10.18
C ALA A 109 10.50 -11.31 10.23
N TYR A 110 9.71 -11.48 9.17
CA TYR A 110 8.30 -11.05 9.14
C TYR A 110 7.37 -11.97 9.92
N ASN A 111 7.89 -13.09 10.46
CA ASN A 111 7.18 -13.92 11.44
C ASN A 111 7.32 -13.42 12.88
N ALA A 112 8.14 -12.39 13.15
CA ALA A 112 8.45 -11.98 14.51
C ALA A 112 7.18 -11.62 15.30
N VAL A 113 7.14 -12.11 16.55
CA VAL A 113 6.07 -11.86 17.50
C VAL A 113 6.30 -10.50 18.13
N ARG A 114 5.59 -9.49 17.62
CA ARG A 114 5.73 -8.10 18.04
C ARG A 114 4.38 -7.40 18.01
N SER A 115 4.21 -6.43 18.91
CA SER A 115 3.00 -5.60 19.01
C SER A 115 3.12 -4.25 18.29
N ASP A 116 4.27 -3.95 17.69
CA ASP A 116 4.59 -2.66 17.07
C ASP A 116 4.76 -2.72 15.54
N TRP A 117 4.27 -3.81 14.91
CA TRP A 117 4.08 -3.83 13.45
C TRP A 117 3.13 -2.71 12.99
N PRO A 118 3.31 -2.16 11.77
CA PRO A 118 2.34 -1.27 11.15
C PRO A 118 0.95 -1.88 11.14
N LEU A 119 -0.08 -1.07 11.37
CA LEU A 119 -1.41 -1.54 11.74
C LEU A 119 -2.47 -0.86 10.90
N THR A 120 -3.42 -1.61 10.35
CA THR A 120 -4.63 -1.04 9.72
C THR A 120 -5.80 -1.04 10.70
N HIS A 121 -6.45 0.10 10.87
CA HIS A 121 -7.58 0.29 11.78
C HIS A 121 -8.90 0.02 11.07
N LEU A 122 -9.75 -0.81 11.67
CA LEU A 122 -10.94 -1.36 11.02
C LEU A 122 -12.14 -1.38 11.96
N THR A 123 -13.34 -1.42 11.36
CA THR A 123 -14.60 -1.57 12.06
C THR A 123 -15.10 -3.00 11.93
N SER A 124 -15.46 -3.64 13.04
CA SER A 124 -15.97 -5.01 13.02
C SER A 124 -17.33 -5.06 12.31
N GLY A 125 -17.53 -6.05 11.43
CA GLY A 125 -18.76 -6.13 10.64
C GLY A 125 -18.86 -5.10 9.51
N ALA A 126 -17.84 -4.29 9.25
CA ALA A 126 -17.84 -3.38 8.10
C ALA A 126 -17.55 -4.12 6.79
N SER A 127 -18.04 -3.56 5.68
CA SER A 127 -17.61 -3.96 4.34
C SER A 127 -16.38 -3.15 3.95
N ILE A 128 -15.36 -3.83 3.43
CA ILE A 128 -14.12 -3.18 2.97
C ILE A 128 -13.77 -3.61 1.55
N THR A 129 -13.06 -2.74 0.83
CA THR A 129 -12.49 -3.08 -0.48
C THR A 129 -11.08 -3.61 -0.30
N MET A 130 -10.95 -4.94 -0.27
CA MET A 130 -9.64 -5.60 -0.26
C MET A 130 -8.84 -5.20 -1.51
N ARG A 131 -7.55 -4.96 -1.34
CA ARG A 131 -6.60 -4.72 -2.45
C ARG A 131 -5.39 -5.61 -2.31
N HIS A 132 -5.03 -6.27 -3.40
CA HIS A 132 -3.89 -7.18 -3.44
C HIS A 132 -3.03 -6.88 -4.66
N SER A 133 -1.73 -6.69 -4.46
CA SER A 133 -0.80 -6.32 -5.54
C SER A 133 -0.89 -7.30 -6.70
N ASN A 134 -0.91 -6.76 -7.91
CA ASN A 134 -0.85 -7.52 -9.17
C ASN A 134 0.51 -7.33 -9.86
N TRP A 135 1.59 -7.17 -9.09
CA TRP A 135 2.95 -6.94 -9.60
C TRP A 135 3.31 -7.86 -10.77
N ALA A 136 2.92 -9.13 -10.68
CA ALA A 136 2.75 -9.99 -11.84
C ALA A 136 1.35 -10.61 -11.83
N GLU A 137 0.66 -10.54 -12.97
CA GLU A 137 -0.73 -10.96 -13.08
C GLU A 137 -0.87 -12.46 -13.36
N HIS A 138 -1.71 -13.15 -12.58
CA HIS A 138 -2.00 -14.57 -12.76
C HIS A 138 -3.44 -14.89 -12.36
N PRO A 139 -4.07 -15.90 -12.97
CA PRO A 139 -5.37 -16.38 -12.55
C PRO A 139 -5.25 -17.18 -11.25
N GLY A 140 -6.28 -17.15 -10.41
CA GLY A 140 -6.28 -17.89 -9.16
C GLY A 140 -7.35 -17.47 -8.18
N ALA A 141 -7.35 -18.16 -7.03
CA ALA A 141 -8.23 -17.88 -5.91
C ALA A 141 -7.44 -17.20 -4.78
N PHE A 142 -8.04 -16.19 -4.15
CA PHE A 142 -7.55 -15.51 -2.97
C PHE A 142 -8.41 -15.95 -1.79
N ASN A 143 -7.90 -16.86 -0.97
CA ASN A 143 -8.55 -17.29 0.26
C ASN A 143 -8.07 -16.39 1.40
N TYR A 144 -9.00 -15.85 2.20
CA TYR A 144 -8.64 -14.95 3.29
C TYR A 144 -9.26 -15.39 4.61
N TYR A 145 -8.42 -15.26 5.63
CA TYR A 145 -8.61 -15.76 6.98
C TYR A 145 -8.31 -14.65 7.97
N ILE A 146 -8.83 -14.78 9.18
CA ILE A 146 -8.54 -13.88 10.28
C ILE A 146 -8.26 -14.67 11.54
N THR A 147 -7.46 -14.13 12.46
CA THR A 147 -7.30 -14.75 13.77
C THR A 147 -8.63 -14.77 14.54
N LYS A 148 -8.88 -15.87 15.26
CA LYS A 148 -10.08 -16.08 16.10
C LYS A 148 -10.09 -15.12 17.30
N ASN A 149 -11.26 -14.89 17.87
CA ASN A 149 -11.36 -14.20 19.15
C ASN A 149 -10.63 -15.00 20.23
N GLY A 150 -9.90 -14.31 21.12
CA GLY A 150 -9.07 -14.94 22.14
C GLY A 150 -7.73 -15.48 21.65
N TRP A 151 -7.35 -15.24 20.39
CA TRP A 151 -6.00 -15.50 19.90
C TRP A 151 -4.95 -14.75 20.74
N ASN A 152 -3.79 -15.39 20.96
CA ASN A 152 -2.69 -14.81 21.72
C ASN A 152 -1.73 -14.01 20.80
N PRO A 153 -1.74 -12.67 20.83
CA PRO A 153 -0.84 -11.86 20.00
C PRO A 153 0.63 -11.91 20.44
N ASN A 154 0.92 -12.46 21.63
CA ASN A 154 2.26 -12.62 22.17
C ASN A 154 2.87 -14.00 21.86
N GLY A 155 2.23 -14.78 20.98
CA GLY A 155 2.75 -16.05 20.50
C GLY A 155 2.94 -16.07 18.98
N PRO A 156 3.71 -17.05 18.45
CA PRO A 156 3.79 -17.27 17.00
C PRO A 156 2.41 -17.60 16.44
N LEU A 157 2.06 -17.01 15.28
CA LEU A 157 0.81 -17.28 14.58
C LEU A 157 0.76 -18.73 14.10
N LYS A 158 -0.34 -19.43 14.36
CA LYS A 158 -0.56 -20.84 13.98
C LYS A 158 -1.74 -20.97 13.04
N TRP A 159 -1.80 -22.07 12.29
CA TRP A 159 -2.97 -22.38 11.47
C TRP A 159 -4.25 -22.56 12.31
N SER A 160 -4.11 -23.10 13.53
CA SER A 160 -5.23 -23.28 14.45
C SER A 160 -5.81 -21.95 14.97
N ASP A 161 -5.05 -20.86 14.89
CA ASP A 161 -5.48 -19.53 15.29
C ASP A 161 -6.41 -18.88 14.25
N LEU A 162 -6.40 -19.36 13.01
CA LEU A 162 -7.10 -18.75 11.88
C LEU A 162 -8.49 -19.35 11.67
N GLU A 163 -9.43 -18.50 11.22
CA GLU A 163 -10.73 -18.90 10.68
C GLU A 163 -10.96 -18.21 9.32
N PRO A 164 -11.54 -18.92 8.32
CA PRO A 164 -11.83 -18.32 7.02
C PRO A 164 -12.96 -17.31 7.16
N PHE A 165 -12.88 -16.20 6.42
CA PHE A 165 -14.00 -15.26 6.31
C PHE A 165 -14.38 -14.92 4.86
N GLY A 166 -13.70 -15.53 3.87
CA GLY A 166 -14.17 -15.55 2.49
C GLY A 166 -13.11 -15.95 1.49
N SER A 167 -13.48 -15.87 0.22
CA SER A 167 -12.62 -16.13 -0.93
C SER A 167 -13.09 -15.35 -2.15
N VAL A 168 -12.18 -15.03 -3.06
CA VAL A 168 -12.53 -14.52 -4.40
C VAL A 168 -11.68 -15.21 -5.46
N THR A 169 -12.24 -15.48 -6.63
CA THR A 169 -11.52 -16.08 -7.77
C THR A 169 -11.50 -15.10 -8.92
N ASN A 170 -10.31 -14.85 -9.48
CA ASN A 170 -10.10 -13.92 -10.60
C ASN A 170 -10.81 -12.56 -10.41
N PRO A 171 -10.55 -11.84 -9.29
CA PRO A 171 -11.14 -10.52 -9.05
C PRO A 171 -10.77 -9.52 -10.16
N PRO A 172 -11.56 -8.46 -10.34
CA PRO A 172 -11.19 -7.35 -11.22
C PRO A 172 -9.89 -6.69 -10.72
N LYS A 173 -9.25 -5.94 -11.62
CA LYS A 173 -7.98 -5.25 -11.38
C LYS A 173 -8.05 -3.78 -11.75
N SER A 174 -7.19 -2.99 -11.11
CA SER A 174 -6.90 -1.59 -11.44
C SER A 174 -5.45 -1.50 -11.90
N GLY A 175 -5.25 -1.06 -13.14
CA GLY A 175 -3.93 -1.01 -13.79
C GLY A 175 -3.43 -2.38 -14.29
N GLY A 176 -2.23 -2.38 -14.88
CA GLY A 176 -1.57 -3.58 -15.40
C GLY A 176 -0.51 -4.15 -14.45
N ALA A 177 0.27 -5.13 -14.90
CA ALA A 177 1.39 -5.69 -14.14
C ALA A 177 2.45 -4.61 -13.78
N GLY A 178 3.08 -4.79 -12.62
CA GLY A 178 4.09 -3.89 -12.05
C GLY A 178 3.53 -2.66 -11.33
N GLY A 179 4.42 -1.93 -10.65
CA GLY A 179 4.06 -0.71 -9.92
C GLY A 179 3.20 -0.96 -8.68
N LEU A 180 2.28 -0.02 -8.39
CA LEU A 180 1.33 -0.09 -7.26
C LEU A 180 -0.10 -0.40 -7.73
N ASN A 181 -0.22 -1.16 -8.81
CA ASN A 181 -1.48 -1.67 -9.32
C ASN A 181 -1.97 -2.86 -8.47
N TYR A 182 -3.25 -3.21 -8.59
CA TYR A 182 -3.84 -4.21 -7.70
C TYR A 182 -5.11 -4.87 -8.26
N TYR A 183 -5.35 -6.09 -7.79
CA TYR A 183 -6.68 -6.69 -7.75
C TYR A 183 -7.52 -6.05 -6.64
N TYR A 184 -8.84 -6.00 -6.82
CA TYR A 184 -9.75 -5.53 -5.78
C TYR A 184 -11.06 -6.32 -5.73
N TRP A 185 -11.63 -6.42 -4.52
CA TRP A 185 -12.94 -7.01 -4.29
C TRP A 185 -13.52 -6.51 -2.96
N ASN A 186 -14.84 -6.54 -2.83
CA ASN A 186 -15.50 -6.26 -1.55
C ASN A 186 -15.44 -7.50 -0.66
N ALA A 187 -15.07 -7.32 0.61
CA ALA A 187 -15.11 -8.34 1.64
C ALA A 187 -15.87 -7.84 2.87
N GLN A 188 -16.71 -8.70 3.43
CA GLN A 188 -17.40 -8.44 4.68
C GLN A 188 -16.50 -8.88 5.84
N LEU A 189 -16.08 -7.94 6.69
CA LEU A 189 -15.32 -8.28 7.89
C LEU A 189 -16.22 -9.03 8.88
N PRO A 190 -15.70 -10.05 9.60
CA PRO A 190 -16.47 -10.69 10.65
C PRO A 190 -16.93 -9.71 11.72
N SER A 191 -18.18 -9.85 12.16
CA SER A 191 -18.73 -9.14 13.31
C SER A 191 -18.18 -9.70 14.63
N GLY A 192 -18.19 -8.89 15.68
CA GLY A 192 -17.75 -9.32 17.02
C GLY A 192 -16.24 -9.47 17.17
N LYS A 193 -15.44 -8.82 16.31
CA LYS A 193 -13.99 -8.68 16.43
C LYS A 193 -13.68 -7.43 17.26
N SER A 194 -12.62 -7.47 18.07
CA SER A 194 -12.19 -6.34 18.89
C SER A 194 -10.69 -6.41 19.13
N GLY A 195 -10.00 -5.27 19.12
CA GLY A 195 -8.57 -5.23 19.37
C GLY A 195 -7.75 -5.85 18.22
N ARG A 196 -6.51 -6.27 18.51
CA ARG A 196 -5.55 -6.69 17.49
C ARG A 196 -5.85 -8.08 16.91
N HIS A 197 -5.78 -8.16 15.60
CA HIS A 197 -5.92 -9.40 14.81
C HIS A 197 -4.93 -9.40 13.65
N ILE A 198 -4.78 -10.57 13.01
CA ILE A 198 -4.06 -10.69 11.73
C ILE A 198 -5.03 -11.19 10.67
N ILE A 199 -5.10 -10.48 9.55
CA ILE A 199 -5.72 -10.98 8.32
C ILE A 199 -4.65 -11.69 7.50
N TYR A 200 -4.91 -12.95 7.18
CA TYR A 200 -4.03 -13.79 6.37
C TYR A 200 -4.66 -14.02 5.00
N THR A 201 -3.95 -13.67 3.93
CA THR A 201 -4.39 -13.90 2.54
C THR A 201 -3.47 -14.92 1.88
N HIS A 202 -4.08 -15.94 1.27
CA HIS A 202 -3.43 -17.01 0.54
C HIS A 202 -3.90 -17.00 -0.91
N TRP A 203 -3.03 -16.58 -1.82
CA TRP A 203 -3.29 -16.60 -3.25
C TRP A 203 -2.80 -17.92 -3.84
N ILE A 204 -3.73 -18.65 -4.46
CA ILE A 204 -3.53 -19.96 -5.08
C ILE A 204 -3.68 -19.78 -6.59
N ARG A 205 -2.58 -19.89 -7.33
CA ARG A 205 -2.63 -19.84 -8.79
C ARG A 205 -3.39 -21.03 -9.35
N SER A 206 -4.12 -20.80 -10.45
CA SER A 206 -4.78 -21.89 -11.18
C SER A 206 -3.99 -22.37 -12.39
N ASP A 207 -2.91 -21.66 -12.75
CA ASP A 207 -2.03 -21.95 -13.89
C ASP A 207 -0.64 -22.50 -13.48
N SER A 208 -0.42 -22.69 -12.18
CA SER A 208 0.85 -23.15 -11.59
C SER A 208 0.62 -23.74 -10.19
N SER A 209 1.60 -24.49 -9.68
CA SER A 209 1.66 -24.89 -8.27
C SER A 209 2.13 -23.76 -7.35
N GLU A 210 2.41 -22.57 -7.88
CA GLU A 210 2.91 -21.45 -7.08
C GLU A 210 1.81 -20.74 -6.29
N ASN A 211 2.13 -20.40 -5.04
CA ASN A 211 1.23 -19.73 -4.09
C ASN A 211 1.91 -18.52 -3.44
N PHE A 212 1.11 -17.55 -2.98
CA PHE A 212 1.55 -16.35 -2.26
C PHE A 212 0.85 -16.21 -0.92
N TYR A 213 1.57 -15.61 0.03
CA TYR A 213 1.13 -15.52 1.42
C TYR A 213 1.31 -14.10 1.94
N SER A 214 0.32 -13.59 2.66
CA SER A 214 0.32 -12.22 3.15
C SER A 214 -0.28 -12.16 4.55
N CYS A 215 0.45 -11.58 5.49
CA CYS A 215 -0.05 -11.22 6.82
C CYS A 215 -0.22 -9.70 6.91
N SER A 216 -1.43 -9.27 7.24
CA SER A 216 -1.77 -7.87 7.51
C SER A 216 -2.18 -7.73 8.97
N ASP A 217 -1.42 -6.96 9.76
CA ASP A 217 -1.80 -6.65 11.13
C ASP A 217 -2.91 -5.61 11.13
N VAL A 218 -3.99 -5.89 11.86
CA VAL A 218 -5.16 -5.03 11.95
C VAL A 218 -5.61 -4.85 13.39
N VAL A 219 -6.37 -3.79 13.64
CA VAL A 219 -7.06 -3.58 14.91
C VAL A 219 -8.52 -3.23 14.67
N PHE A 220 -9.40 -3.84 15.45
CA PHE A 220 -10.83 -3.55 15.45
C PHE A 220 -11.14 -2.60 16.60
N ASP A 221 -11.09 -1.30 16.30
CA ASP A 221 -11.28 -0.19 17.23
C ASP A 221 -12.24 0.89 16.69
N GLY A 222 -12.90 0.62 15.55
CA GLY A 222 -13.82 1.59 14.92
C GLY A 222 -13.21 2.38 13.77
N GLY A 223 -11.95 2.09 13.40
CA GLY A 223 -11.32 2.71 12.23
C GLY A 223 -11.95 2.30 10.89
N ASN A 224 -11.57 3.01 9.84
CA ASN A 224 -12.11 2.92 8.48
C ASN A 224 -11.00 2.68 7.43
N GLY A 225 -9.86 2.16 7.84
CA GLY A 225 -8.73 1.81 6.98
C GLY A 225 -7.48 2.68 7.19
N GLU A 226 -7.45 3.48 8.25
CA GLU A 226 -6.27 4.26 8.64
C GLU A 226 -5.10 3.33 8.93
N VAL A 227 -3.89 3.75 8.57
CA VAL A 227 -2.67 2.97 8.78
C VAL A 227 -1.75 3.70 9.73
N THR A 228 -1.24 2.99 10.72
CA THR A 228 -0.35 3.51 11.75
C THR A 228 0.93 2.75 11.88
N GLY A 229 1.90 3.38 12.56
CA GLY A 229 3.26 2.86 12.63
C GLY A 229 4.00 2.91 11.29
N VAL A 230 3.61 3.79 10.36
CA VAL A 230 4.33 4.09 9.11
C VAL A 230 4.74 5.57 9.13
N GLY A 231 5.98 5.87 8.75
CA GLY A 231 6.50 7.22 8.64
C GLY A 231 7.10 7.79 9.93
N PRO A 232 7.72 8.99 9.86
CA PRO A 232 8.36 9.61 11.01
C PRO A 232 7.31 10.00 12.05
N GLY A 233 7.44 9.46 13.27
CA GLY A 233 6.54 9.74 14.40
C GLY A 233 5.42 8.72 14.60
N GLY A 234 5.29 7.71 13.74
CA GLY A 234 4.40 6.56 13.94
C GLY A 234 3.01 6.95 14.38
N SER A 235 2.31 7.78 13.59
CA SER A 235 0.98 8.32 13.94
C SER A 235 0.09 7.19 14.46
N THR A 236 -0.38 7.27 15.70
CA THR A 236 -1.60 6.58 16.18
C THR A 236 -2.79 7.25 15.52
N PRO A 237 -3.87 6.57 15.09
CA PRO A 237 -5.08 7.31 14.82
C PRO A 237 -5.62 7.72 16.19
N ASP A 238 -6.27 8.86 16.20
CA ASP A 238 -7.13 9.21 17.32
C ASP A 238 -8.20 8.10 17.44
N PRO A 239 -8.38 7.44 18.60
CA PRO A 239 -9.43 6.46 18.76
C PRO A 239 -10.77 7.17 18.97
N ASP A 240 -11.25 7.92 17.98
CA ASP A 240 -12.69 8.19 17.84
C ASP A 240 -13.01 8.84 16.48
N PRO A 241 -13.85 8.23 15.63
CA PRO A 241 -14.66 9.00 14.69
C PRO A 241 -15.90 9.47 15.46
N ASP A 242 -15.77 10.52 16.29
CA ASP A 242 -16.91 11.02 17.06
C ASP A 242 -18.06 11.40 16.11
N PRO A 243 -19.23 10.74 16.18
CA PRO A 243 -20.39 11.17 15.45
C PRO A 243 -21.06 12.27 16.27
N ASP A 244 -20.94 13.50 15.76
CA ASP A 244 -21.65 14.73 16.18
C ASP A 244 -20.83 15.67 17.11
N PRO A 245 -20.58 16.94 16.72
CA PRO A 245 -19.88 17.88 17.60
C PRO A 245 -20.78 18.33 18.76
N ASP A 246 -20.38 18.01 20.00
CA ASP A 246 -20.92 18.63 21.20
C ASP A 246 -20.50 20.12 21.26
N PRO A 247 -21.37 21.10 21.56
CA PRO A 247 -21.09 22.53 21.39
C PRO A 247 -20.08 23.12 22.40
N THR A 248 -19.41 22.30 23.21
CA THR A 248 -18.59 22.75 24.35
C THR A 248 -17.10 22.44 24.25
N ASP A 249 -16.62 21.83 23.16
CA ASP A 249 -15.19 21.62 22.98
C ASP A 249 -14.49 22.90 22.46
N PRO A 250 -13.37 23.34 23.06
CA PRO A 250 -12.63 24.49 22.55
C PRO A 250 -12.06 24.14 21.16
N PRO A 251 -12.21 25.01 20.14
CA PRO A 251 -11.78 24.71 18.78
C PRO A 251 -10.29 24.34 18.72
N PRO A 252 -9.90 23.38 17.84
CA PRO A 252 -8.49 23.06 17.64
C PRO A 252 -7.74 24.34 17.28
N THR A 253 -6.68 24.61 18.03
CA THR A 253 -5.89 25.83 17.96
C THR A 253 -5.20 25.94 16.61
N GLY A 254 -5.86 26.59 15.66
CA GLY A 254 -5.39 26.82 14.30
C GLY A 254 -6.57 26.79 13.35
N GLY A 255 -7.22 27.94 13.18
CA GLY A 255 -8.47 28.07 12.42
C GLY A 255 -8.41 27.72 10.92
N CYS A 256 -7.43 26.96 10.43
CA CYS A 256 -7.43 26.53 9.03
C CYS A 256 -8.13 25.18 8.86
N THR A 257 -9.09 25.12 7.94
CA THR A 257 -9.72 23.87 7.49
C THR A 257 -9.61 23.75 5.98
N ALA A 258 -9.66 22.52 5.46
CA ALA A 258 -9.62 22.28 4.02
C ALA A 258 -10.65 21.21 3.63
N THR A 259 -11.33 21.42 2.50
CA THR A 259 -12.31 20.48 1.94
C THR A 259 -11.94 20.14 0.50
N TRP A 260 -12.28 18.93 0.08
CA TRP A 260 -11.87 18.36 -1.19
C TRP A 260 -13.05 18.13 -2.14
N LYS A 261 -12.82 18.42 -3.41
CA LYS A 261 -13.67 18.00 -4.52
C LYS A 261 -12.78 17.49 -5.65
N ALA A 262 -13.23 16.46 -6.37
CA ALA A 262 -12.57 16.00 -7.58
C ALA A 262 -13.60 15.79 -8.70
N THR A 263 -13.15 15.98 -9.93
CA THR A 263 -13.92 15.81 -11.16
C THR A 263 -13.13 14.90 -12.09
N ASP A 264 -13.78 13.85 -12.58
CA ASP A 264 -13.23 13.02 -13.67
C ASP A 264 -13.12 13.90 -14.93
N THR A 265 -11.94 13.97 -15.52
CA THR A 265 -11.66 14.81 -16.70
C THR A 265 -12.10 14.15 -18.01
N GLY A 266 -12.59 12.90 -17.96
CA GLY A 266 -12.94 12.08 -19.11
C GLY A 266 -11.72 11.45 -19.81
N TRP A 267 -10.51 11.73 -19.32
CA TRP A 267 -9.27 11.08 -19.75
C TRP A 267 -8.97 9.91 -18.83
N ALA A 268 -8.91 8.70 -19.40
CA ALA A 268 -8.71 7.49 -18.63
C ALA A 268 -7.44 7.58 -17.76
N GLY A 269 -7.62 7.45 -16.44
CA GLY A 269 -6.52 7.51 -15.49
C GLY A 269 -6.07 8.92 -15.12
N HIS A 270 -6.88 9.96 -15.37
CA HIS A 270 -6.64 11.31 -14.88
C HIS A 270 -7.89 11.87 -14.19
N PHE A 271 -7.68 12.75 -13.23
CA PHE A 271 -8.75 13.57 -12.65
C PHE A 271 -8.23 14.96 -12.30
N GLN A 272 -9.15 15.89 -12.14
CA GLN A 272 -8.88 17.24 -11.67
C GLN A 272 -9.43 17.38 -10.26
N GLY A 273 -8.59 17.84 -9.33
CA GLY A 273 -9.03 18.14 -7.98
C GLY A 273 -9.05 19.63 -7.67
N GLU A 274 -9.90 19.99 -6.72
CA GLU A 274 -10.09 21.32 -6.18
C GLU A 274 -10.16 21.21 -4.66
N VAL A 275 -9.41 22.06 -3.97
CA VAL A 275 -9.39 22.17 -2.53
C VAL A 275 -9.83 23.56 -2.12
N THR A 276 -10.80 23.63 -1.22
CA THR A 276 -11.20 24.89 -0.57
C THR A 276 -10.56 24.98 0.80
N VAL A 277 -9.74 26.01 1.01
CA VAL A 277 -9.13 26.35 2.30
C VAL A 277 -9.98 27.43 2.95
N LYS A 278 -10.33 27.26 4.23
CA LYS A 278 -11.15 28.22 4.98
C LYS A 278 -10.51 28.57 6.33
N ASN A 279 -10.51 29.86 6.63
CA ASN A 279 -10.24 30.35 7.96
C ASN A 279 -11.52 30.33 8.81
N THR A 280 -11.58 29.41 9.75
CA THR A 280 -12.62 29.22 10.77
C THR A 280 -12.23 29.85 12.12
N GLY A 281 -11.02 30.42 12.23
CA GLY A 281 -10.54 31.09 13.42
C GLY A 281 -10.99 32.56 13.51
N THR A 282 -10.61 33.21 14.62
CA THR A 282 -10.94 34.61 14.91
C THR A 282 -9.88 35.62 14.48
N SER A 283 -8.70 35.16 14.06
CA SER A 283 -7.59 35.98 13.53
C SER A 283 -7.33 35.66 12.06
N ALA A 284 -6.72 36.59 11.32
CA ALA A 284 -6.35 36.33 9.93
C ALA A 284 -5.22 35.29 9.83
N LEU A 285 -5.31 34.37 8.88
CA LEU A 285 -4.20 33.49 8.50
C LEU A 285 -3.16 34.28 7.72
N ASN A 286 -1.87 33.99 7.91
CA ASN A 286 -0.75 34.60 7.16
C ASN A 286 0.02 33.56 6.33
N GLY A 287 -0.69 32.51 5.93
CA GLY A 287 -0.20 31.39 5.17
C GLY A 287 -1.03 30.16 5.48
N TRP A 288 -1.01 29.19 4.58
CA TRP A 288 -1.65 27.91 4.81
C TRP A 288 -0.90 26.81 4.08
N THR A 289 -0.91 25.62 4.67
CA THR A 289 -0.42 24.39 4.07
C THR A 289 -1.48 23.32 4.24
N VAL A 290 -1.92 22.74 3.12
CA VAL A 290 -2.84 21.61 3.10
C VAL A 290 -2.06 20.33 2.80
N LYS A 291 -2.33 19.28 3.56
CA LYS A 291 -1.72 17.97 3.37
C LYS A 291 -2.77 16.87 3.30
N TRP A 292 -2.54 15.89 2.45
CA TRP A 292 -3.33 14.66 2.39
C TRP A 292 -2.48 13.51 1.85
N THR A 293 -2.96 12.29 2.08
CA THR A 293 -2.30 11.09 1.58
C THR A 293 -3.19 10.38 0.57
N TYR A 294 -2.65 10.08 -0.61
CA TYR A 294 -3.28 9.18 -1.55
C TYR A 294 -3.03 7.72 -1.14
N SER A 295 -4.11 6.99 -0.90
CA SER A 295 -4.05 5.57 -0.57
C SER A 295 -4.19 4.66 -1.80
N GLY A 296 -4.60 5.19 -2.96
CA GLY A 296 -4.99 4.46 -4.16
C GLY A 296 -3.99 4.46 -5.32
N GLY A 297 -2.76 4.91 -5.09
CA GLY A 297 -1.72 5.01 -6.14
C GLY A 297 -1.89 6.22 -7.07
N GLN A 298 -2.72 7.20 -6.69
CA GLN A 298 -2.86 8.44 -7.44
C GLN A 298 -1.55 9.26 -7.42
N GLY A 299 -1.27 9.92 -8.54
CA GLY A 299 -0.17 10.87 -8.65
C GLY A 299 -0.62 12.31 -8.54
N PHE A 300 0.35 13.23 -8.65
CA PHE A 300 0.10 14.67 -8.77
C PHE A 300 0.84 15.17 -10.00
N GLU A 301 0.14 15.86 -10.90
CA GLU A 301 0.70 16.28 -12.19
C GLU A 301 1.00 17.78 -12.22
N GLY A 302 2.27 18.11 -12.44
CA GLY A 302 2.71 19.49 -12.59
C GLY A 302 2.56 20.32 -11.30
N GLN A 303 2.32 21.62 -11.47
CA GLN A 303 2.10 22.55 -10.37
C GLN A 303 0.60 22.85 -10.23
N PRO A 304 0.07 22.96 -8.99
CA PRO A 304 -1.30 23.40 -8.76
C PRO A 304 -1.50 24.84 -9.23
N TRP A 305 -2.73 25.16 -9.63
CA TRP A 305 -3.15 26.56 -9.75
C TRP A 305 -3.53 27.12 -8.38
N ASN A 306 -3.17 28.37 -8.11
CA ASN A 306 -3.39 29.05 -6.82
C ASN A 306 -2.79 28.35 -5.59
N GLY A 307 -1.75 27.54 -5.81
CA GLY A 307 -0.96 26.91 -4.75
C GLY A 307 0.46 26.63 -5.21
N VAL A 308 1.29 26.14 -4.29
CA VAL A 308 2.67 25.70 -4.57
C VAL A 308 2.83 24.29 -4.01
N LEU A 309 3.17 23.33 -4.88
CA LEU A 309 3.43 21.97 -4.44
C LEU A 309 4.73 21.92 -3.65
N SER A 310 4.66 21.41 -2.42
CA SER A 310 5.78 21.33 -1.48
C SER A 310 6.14 19.90 -1.06
N ALA A 311 5.27 18.92 -1.34
CA ALA A 311 5.56 17.49 -1.28
C ALA A 311 4.71 16.73 -2.31
N GLN A 312 5.29 15.68 -2.91
CA GLN A 312 4.68 14.86 -3.96
C GLN A 312 3.87 13.68 -3.39
N ALA A 313 3.05 13.06 -4.23
CA ALA A 313 2.34 11.82 -3.89
C ALA A 313 3.32 10.70 -3.45
N PRO A 314 2.92 9.81 -2.51
CA PRO A 314 1.58 9.67 -1.96
C PRO A 314 1.23 10.71 -0.87
N ASN A 315 2.21 11.38 -0.26
CA ASN A 315 1.99 12.36 0.81
C ASN A 315 2.04 13.79 0.27
N VAL A 316 0.95 14.23 -0.33
CA VAL A 316 0.88 15.52 -0.99
C VAL A 316 0.83 16.65 0.04
N ALA A 317 1.62 17.69 -0.18
CA ALA A 317 1.53 18.94 0.57
C ALA A 317 1.52 20.14 -0.36
N VAL A 318 0.48 20.97 -0.29
CA VAL A 318 0.35 22.21 -1.08
C VAL A 318 0.32 23.42 -0.15
N LYS A 319 1.17 24.39 -0.41
CA LYS A 319 1.20 25.69 0.28
C LYS A 319 0.44 26.75 -0.52
N ASN A 320 0.06 27.82 0.14
CA ASN A 320 -0.52 28.99 -0.51
C ASN A 320 0.40 29.55 -1.62
N ALA A 321 -0.22 30.11 -2.65
CA ALA A 321 0.47 31.07 -3.52
C ALA A 321 0.62 32.41 -2.79
N THR A 322 1.51 33.28 -3.27
CA THR A 322 1.78 34.57 -2.60
C THR A 322 0.53 35.43 -2.49
N HIS A 323 -0.35 35.43 -3.50
CA HIS A 323 -1.53 36.30 -3.55
C HIS A 323 -2.71 35.82 -2.69
N ASN A 324 -2.74 34.56 -2.25
CA ASN A 324 -3.83 33.99 -1.45
C ASN A 324 -3.37 33.44 -0.08
N ALA A 325 -2.21 33.89 0.38
CA ALA A 325 -1.66 33.56 1.70
C ALA A 325 -2.54 34.04 2.85
N GLN A 326 -3.09 35.25 2.71
CA GLN A 326 -3.85 35.90 3.76
C GLN A 326 -5.34 35.59 3.63
N LEU A 327 -5.92 35.07 4.71
CA LEU A 327 -7.36 34.81 4.82
C LEU A 327 -7.89 35.47 6.09
N ALA A 328 -8.74 36.48 5.95
CA ALA A 328 -9.49 37.03 7.07
C ALA A 328 -10.37 35.97 7.75
N PRO A 329 -10.81 36.16 8.99
CA PRO A 329 -11.80 35.28 9.63
C PRO A 329 -13.00 35.01 8.71
N ASN A 330 -13.41 33.75 8.62
CA ASN A 330 -14.48 33.25 7.74
C ASN A 330 -14.22 33.32 6.23
N ALA A 331 -13.07 33.84 5.79
CA ALA A 331 -12.71 33.87 4.37
C ALA A 331 -12.23 32.49 3.88
N SER A 332 -12.36 32.28 2.57
CA SER A 332 -11.90 31.08 1.89
C SER A 332 -11.12 31.40 0.62
N THR A 333 -10.23 30.49 0.23
CA THR A 333 -9.60 30.46 -1.09
C THR A 333 -9.64 29.05 -1.64
N THR A 334 -9.41 28.90 -2.94
CA THR A 334 -9.34 27.62 -3.61
C THR A 334 -8.02 27.47 -4.37
N PHE A 335 -7.51 26.25 -4.38
CA PHE A 335 -6.49 25.82 -5.31
C PHE A 335 -6.96 24.54 -5.97
N GLY A 336 -6.39 24.20 -7.12
CA GLY A 336 -6.64 22.90 -7.71
C GLY A 336 -5.43 22.41 -8.48
N PHE A 337 -5.54 21.20 -8.99
CA PHE A 337 -4.44 20.48 -9.60
C PHE A 337 -4.95 19.38 -10.52
N ASN A 338 -4.06 18.92 -11.39
CA ASN A 338 -4.26 17.69 -12.16
C ASN A 338 -3.58 16.54 -11.44
N ALA A 339 -4.17 15.36 -11.53
CA ALA A 339 -3.67 14.15 -10.89
C ALA A 339 -3.89 12.94 -11.80
N THR A 340 -3.00 11.96 -11.68
CA THR A 340 -3.15 10.65 -12.31
C THR A 340 -3.87 9.67 -11.38
N GLY A 341 -4.45 8.63 -11.97
CA GLY A 341 -5.25 7.61 -11.29
C GLY A 341 -6.75 7.90 -11.32
N SER A 342 -7.51 7.04 -10.68
CA SER A 342 -8.95 7.24 -10.48
C SER A 342 -9.20 8.21 -9.32
N VAL A 343 -10.28 8.99 -9.40
CA VAL A 343 -10.75 9.83 -8.30
C VAL A 343 -10.83 8.99 -7.01
N PRO A 344 -10.17 9.41 -5.91
CA PRO A 344 -10.25 8.69 -4.64
C PRO A 344 -11.70 8.56 -4.17
N SER A 345 -12.10 7.34 -3.82
CA SER A 345 -13.38 7.03 -3.19
C SER A 345 -13.14 6.05 -2.04
N PRO A 346 -13.23 6.49 -0.77
CA PRO A 346 -13.66 7.82 -0.32
C PRO A 346 -12.65 8.92 -0.68
N ALA A 347 -13.12 10.18 -0.65
CA ALA A 347 -12.24 11.35 -0.79
C ALA A 347 -11.16 11.33 0.30
N PRO A 348 -9.94 11.85 0.02
CA PRO A 348 -8.89 11.87 1.02
C PRO A 348 -9.25 12.78 2.18
N SER A 349 -8.82 12.43 3.39
CA SER A 349 -8.88 13.33 4.54
C SER A 349 -7.77 14.38 4.42
N LEU A 350 -8.14 15.65 4.54
CA LEU A 350 -7.22 16.78 4.44
C LEU A 350 -6.92 17.33 5.83
N THR A 351 -5.67 17.71 6.04
CA THR A 351 -5.26 18.57 7.16
C THR A 351 -4.87 19.94 6.65
N CYS A 352 -5.20 21.00 7.38
CA CYS A 352 -4.70 22.35 7.08
C CYS A 352 -4.01 22.95 8.31
N THR A 353 -2.87 23.59 8.08
CA THR A 353 -2.13 24.32 9.11
C THR A 353 -1.78 25.72 8.61
N SER A 354 -1.89 26.72 9.49
CA SER A 354 -1.31 28.06 9.29
C SER A 354 0.02 28.17 10.04
N PRO A 355 1.03 28.87 9.51
CA PRO A 355 2.24 29.26 10.24
C PRO A 355 1.93 30.13 11.45
#